data_AF-A0A511JEC3-F1
#
_entry.id   AF-A0A511JEC3-F1
#
_cell.length_a   1.000
_cell.length_b   1.000
_cell.length_c   1.000
_cell.angle_alpha   90.00
_cell.angle_beta   90.00
_cell.angle_gamma   90.00
#
_symmetry.space_group_name_H-M   'P 1'
#
loop_
_entity.id
_entity.type
_entity.pdbx_description
1 polymer ?
#
loop_
_entity_poly.entity_id
_entity_poly.type
_entity_poly.pdbx_seq_one_letter_code
_entity_poly.pdbx_strand_id
1 'polypeptide(L)'
;MAAPASGLGAAFFGAATVGVGPRLLAFLVDCVVVALVATLVLVLGGPVLAALVAVEIAVGVVVWEARTGCTFGNLALGLRAARQEAPYAPGLRRGALRALVVAAGHLVAGVGQWLVIGSVAFDRGALHQGWHDRVARAVVVDVRRSGPTAASPVAPAAPVSTLAPVAPVAASGTGGSVATVGSRVPSPSGVSAVSSGSTSATRPAPPVTGARVVPVVVLTLDTGEAMTVGGPGVIGRAPRPTPGERCDHVVSMDDPERSLSRTHAHFGVDADGFWVRDAGSGNGTVVVLPSGQALVVGADRPSRVPSGATVRIGDRWFAVDVPR
;
A
#
# COMPACT_ATOMS: atom_id res chain seq x y z
N MET A 1 -24.64 7.74 12.40
CA MET A 1 -24.09 7.21 11.14
C MET A 1 -23.30 8.35 10.50
N ALA A 2 -22.00 8.45 10.75
CA ALA A 2 -21.17 9.53 10.20
C ALA A 2 -20.89 9.22 8.73
N ALA A 3 -21.36 10.07 7.83
CA ALA A 3 -21.01 9.98 6.42
C ALA A 3 -19.48 10.02 6.26
N PRO A 4 -18.88 9.26 5.32
CA PRO A 4 -17.46 9.43 5.02
C PRO A 4 -17.22 10.90 4.69
N ALA A 5 -16.14 11.48 5.23
CA ALA A 5 -15.74 12.83 4.83
C ALA A 5 -15.55 12.82 3.31
N SER A 6 -16.47 13.46 2.59
CA SER A 6 -16.75 13.32 1.16
C SER A 6 -15.68 13.93 0.24
N GLY A 7 -14.42 13.88 0.66
CA GLY A 7 -13.25 14.35 -0.11
C GLY A 7 -11.98 13.53 0.09
N LEU A 8 -11.99 12.50 0.94
CA LEU A 8 -10.85 11.58 1.08
C LEU A 8 -11.04 10.38 0.14
N GLY A 9 -10.02 10.08 -0.67
CA GLY A 9 -10.05 8.96 -1.62
C GLY A 9 -10.24 7.60 -0.94
N ALA A 10 -10.50 6.55 -1.73
CA ALA A 10 -10.80 5.20 -1.24
C ALA A 10 -9.78 4.63 -0.23
N ALA A 11 -8.55 5.13 -0.24
CA ALA A 11 -7.51 4.73 0.70
C ALA A 11 -7.76 5.18 2.17
N PHE A 12 -8.79 5.99 2.43
CA PHE A 12 -9.17 6.52 3.74
C PHE A 12 -10.60 6.12 4.17
N PHE A 13 -11.18 5.08 3.57
CA PHE A 13 -12.53 4.62 3.91
C PHE A 13 -12.67 4.39 5.43
N GLY A 14 -13.62 5.11 6.06
CA GLY A 14 -13.89 5.04 7.50
C GLY A 14 -13.05 5.97 8.38
N ALA A 15 -12.07 6.69 7.83
CA ALA A 15 -11.28 7.65 8.60
C ALA A 15 -12.03 8.98 8.79
N ALA A 16 -12.19 9.40 10.04
CA ALA A 16 -12.78 10.70 10.36
C ALA A 16 -11.69 11.79 10.37
N THR A 17 -11.89 12.89 9.64
CA THR A 17 -11.02 14.07 9.73
C THR A 17 -11.27 14.81 11.03
N VAL A 18 -10.21 15.40 11.56
CA VAL A 18 -10.21 15.98 12.90
C VAL A 18 -10.30 17.50 12.79
N GLY A 19 -11.28 18.09 13.47
CA GLY A 19 -11.44 19.54 13.59
C GLY A 19 -10.41 20.20 14.52
N VAL A 20 -10.62 21.49 14.80
CA VAL A 20 -9.64 22.35 15.49
C VAL A 20 -9.33 21.90 16.92
N GLY A 21 -10.36 21.60 17.71
CA GLY A 21 -10.24 21.33 19.14
C GLY A 21 -9.24 20.21 19.47
N PRO A 22 -9.40 18.99 18.95
CA PRO A 22 -8.47 17.90 19.22
C PRO A 22 -7.05 18.17 18.73
N ARG A 23 -6.87 18.96 17.65
CA ARG A 23 -5.53 19.33 17.16
C ARG A 23 -4.84 20.33 18.08
N LEU A 24 -5.56 21.34 18.57
CA LEU A 24 -5.04 22.26 19.58
C LEU A 24 -4.69 21.53 20.88
N LEU A 25 -5.50 20.55 21.28
CA LEU A 25 -5.23 19.74 22.47
C LEU A 25 -4.00 18.84 22.26
N ALA A 26 -3.85 18.20 21.10
CA ALA A 26 -2.64 17.44 20.77
C ALA A 26 -1.39 18.33 20.86
N PHE A 27 -1.45 19.52 20.25
CA PHE A 27 -0.36 20.47 20.31
C PHE A 27 -0.05 20.95 21.72
N LEU A 28 -1.07 21.21 22.55
CA LEU A 28 -0.89 21.55 23.96
C LEU A 28 -0.12 20.46 24.70
N VAL A 29 -0.49 19.18 24.48
CA VAL A 29 0.21 18.04 25.10
C VAL A 29 1.67 18.00 24.64
N ASP A 30 1.94 18.18 23.35
CA ASP A 30 3.32 18.24 22.82
C ASP A 30 4.12 19.37 23.47
N CYS A 31 3.54 20.58 23.61
CA CYS A 31 4.17 21.70 24.30
C CYS A 31 4.45 21.42 25.77
N VAL A 32 3.50 20.79 26.48
CA VAL A 32 3.68 20.43 27.90
C VAL A 32 4.81 19.43 28.07
N VAL A 33 4.90 18.40 27.22
CA VAL A 33 6.00 17.42 27.26
C VAL A 33 7.35 18.12 27.10
N VAL A 34 7.50 18.99 26.09
CA VAL A 34 8.74 19.74 25.88
C VAL A 34 9.04 20.67 27.06
N ALA A 35 8.04 21.39 27.56
CA ALA A 35 8.19 22.34 28.67
C ALA A 35 8.60 21.64 29.98
N LEU A 36 8.05 20.46 30.28
CA LEU A 36 8.42 19.69 31.46
C LEU A 36 9.90 19.29 31.42
N VAL A 37 10.37 18.75 30.28
CA VAL A 37 11.77 18.35 30.12
C VAL A 37 12.69 19.58 30.15
N ALA A 38 12.33 20.65 29.44
CA ALA A 38 13.10 21.89 29.42
C ALA A 38 13.19 22.53 30.83
N THR A 39 12.11 22.50 31.61
CA THR A 39 12.09 23.03 32.98
C THR A 39 12.98 22.21 33.91
N LEU A 40 12.94 20.87 33.79
CA LEU A 40 13.83 20.00 34.56
C LEU A 40 15.30 20.29 34.24
N VAL A 41 15.65 20.40 32.96
CA VAL A 41 17.01 20.72 32.53
C VAL A 41 17.42 22.14 32.95
N LEU A 42 16.48 23.09 32.93
CA LEU A 42 16.72 24.46 33.40
C LEU A 42 17.13 24.48 34.88
N VAL A 43 16.42 23.72 35.71
CA VAL A 43 16.71 23.61 37.16
C VAL A 43 18.04 22.92 37.42
N LEU A 44 18.40 21.89 36.63
CA LEU A 44 19.58 21.06 36.88
C LEU A 44 20.87 21.55 36.21
N GLY A 45 20.77 22.21 35.05
CA GLY A 45 21.93 22.53 34.20
C GLY A 45 21.94 23.95 33.62
N GLY A 46 20.86 24.72 33.79
CA GLY A 46 20.79 26.11 33.38
C GLY A 46 20.13 26.36 32.01
N PRO A 47 19.97 27.64 31.62
CA PRO A 47 19.07 28.04 30.54
C PRO A 47 19.56 27.67 29.15
N VAL A 48 20.87 27.72 28.90
CA VAL A 48 21.44 27.38 27.58
C VAL A 48 21.22 25.91 27.26
N LEU A 49 21.48 25.02 28.23
CA LEU A 49 21.27 23.59 28.07
C LEU A 49 19.78 23.26 27.91
N ALA A 50 18.90 23.90 28.69
CA ALA A 50 17.46 23.74 28.57
C ALA A 50 16.94 24.11 27.18
N ALA A 51 17.42 25.23 26.62
CA ALA A 51 17.07 25.66 25.27
C ALA A 51 17.56 24.66 24.21
N LEU A 52 18.79 24.18 24.33
CA LEU A 52 19.35 23.19 23.38
C LEU A 52 18.54 21.89 23.39
N VAL A 53 18.23 21.36 24.58
CA VAL A 53 17.43 20.13 24.73
C VAL A 53 16.00 20.33 24.21
N ALA A 54 15.38 21.49 24.44
CA ALA A 54 14.06 21.78 23.90
C ALA A 54 14.04 21.76 22.37
N VAL A 55 15.06 22.35 21.73
CA VAL A 55 15.23 22.31 20.26
C VAL A 55 15.47 20.89 19.77
N GLU A 56 16.31 20.12 20.45
CA GLU A 56 16.60 18.73 20.09
C GLU A 56 15.33 17.86 20.15
N ILE A 57 14.54 17.97 21.22
CA ILE A 57 13.26 17.26 21.35
C ILE A 57 12.30 17.70 20.24
N ALA A 58 12.19 18.99 19.96
CA ALA A 58 11.32 19.50 18.90
C ALA A 58 11.71 18.91 17.53
N VAL A 59 13.00 18.88 17.19
CA VAL A 59 13.50 18.26 15.96
C VAL A 59 13.22 16.76 15.95
N GLY A 60 13.44 16.06 17.07
CA GLY A 60 13.15 14.64 17.22
C GLY A 60 11.67 14.32 16.98
N VAL A 61 10.75 15.12 17.54
CA VAL A 61 9.30 14.99 17.33
C VAL A 61 8.93 15.23 15.87
N VAL A 62 9.51 16.24 15.21
CA VAL A 62 9.27 16.49 13.78
C VAL A 62 9.71 15.29 12.93
N VAL A 63 10.88 14.72 13.20
CA VAL A 63 11.38 13.53 12.49
C VAL A 63 10.50 12.32 12.76
N TRP A 64 10.05 12.15 14.01
CA TRP A 64 9.16 11.07 14.40
C TRP A 64 7.78 11.17 13.73
N GLU A 65 7.18 12.35 13.73
CA GLU A 65 5.91 12.63 13.05
C GLU A 65 6.04 12.42 11.55
N ALA A 66 7.14 12.89 10.94
CA ALA A 66 7.38 12.70 9.51
C ALA A 66 7.45 11.21 9.12
N ARG A 67 7.96 10.33 9.99
CA ARG A 67 8.10 8.90 9.73
C ARG A 67 6.88 8.06 10.09
N THR A 68 6.14 8.46 11.13
CA THR A 68 5.08 7.61 11.71
C THR A 68 3.69 8.23 11.60
N GLY A 69 3.62 9.56 11.42
CA GLY A 69 2.40 10.35 11.55
C GLY A 69 2.04 10.69 13.00
N CYS A 70 2.92 10.39 13.97
CA CYS A 70 2.62 10.50 15.39
C CYS A 70 3.50 11.55 16.10
N THR A 71 2.88 12.20 17.09
CA THR A 71 3.51 13.02 18.13
C THR A 71 3.01 12.52 19.49
N PHE A 72 3.52 13.06 20.60
CA PHE A 72 3.04 12.66 21.92
C PHE A 72 1.54 12.96 22.09
N GLY A 73 1.10 14.15 21.69
CA GLY A 73 -0.29 14.56 21.73
C GLY A 73 -1.18 13.78 20.78
N ASN A 74 -0.71 13.51 19.56
CA ASN A 74 -1.44 12.68 18.60
C ASN A 74 -1.67 11.27 19.15
N LEU A 75 -0.67 10.63 19.76
CA LEU A 75 -0.84 9.33 20.40
C LEU A 75 -1.83 9.36 21.57
N ALA A 76 -1.71 10.37 22.43
CA ALA A 76 -2.58 10.55 23.58
C ALA A 76 -4.06 10.70 23.17
N LEU A 77 -4.31 11.31 22.01
CA LEU A 77 -5.66 11.54 21.48
C LEU A 77 -6.11 10.54 20.41
N GLY A 78 -5.24 9.63 19.97
CA GLY A 78 -5.54 8.66 18.91
C GLY A 78 -5.61 9.28 17.51
N LEU A 79 -4.88 10.38 17.30
CA LEU A 79 -4.78 11.07 16.03
C LEU A 79 -3.55 10.58 15.26
N ARG A 80 -3.60 10.70 13.94
CA ARG A 80 -2.45 10.42 13.08
C ARG A 80 -2.41 11.37 11.90
N ALA A 81 -1.26 12.00 11.66
CA ALA A 81 -1.00 12.76 10.46
C ALA A 81 -0.66 11.82 9.30
N ALA A 82 -1.32 12.02 8.16
CA ALA A 82 -1.11 11.27 6.93
C ALA A 82 -1.00 12.21 5.73
N ARG A 83 -0.53 11.72 4.59
CA ARG A 83 -0.57 12.46 3.32
C ARG A 83 -2.02 12.57 2.84
N GLN A 84 -2.38 13.62 2.14
CA GLN A 84 -3.71 13.74 1.54
C GLN A 84 -3.97 12.68 0.43
N GLU A 85 -2.92 12.28 -0.28
CA GLU A 85 -2.98 11.38 -1.45
C GLU A 85 -2.96 9.90 -1.06
N ALA A 86 -2.50 9.57 0.16
CA ALA A 86 -2.29 8.20 0.61
C ALA A 86 -2.26 8.09 2.15
N PRO A 87 -2.71 6.97 2.75
CA PRO A 87 -2.84 6.76 4.20
C PRO A 87 -1.48 6.45 4.87
N TYR A 88 -0.43 7.13 4.42
CA TYR A 88 0.94 6.98 4.85
C TYR A 88 1.41 8.20 5.63
N ALA A 89 2.49 8.01 6.39
CA ALA A 89 3.12 9.12 7.08
C ALA A 89 3.55 10.23 6.11
N PRO A 90 3.61 11.49 6.56
CA PRO A 90 3.89 12.63 5.69
C PRO A 90 5.23 12.52 4.94
N GLY A 91 6.23 11.85 5.50
CA GLY A 91 7.58 11.77 4.99
C GLY A 91 8.43 12.98 5.41
N LEU A 92 9.76 12.82 5.42
CA LEU A 92 10.72 13.82 5.93
C LEU A 92 10.59 15.20 5.29
N ARG A 93 10.46 15.27 3.96
CA ARG A 93 10.39 16.56 3.24
C ARG A 93 9.11 17.33 3.59
N ARG A 94 7.95 16.68 3.48
CA ARG A 94 6.65 17.32 3.76
C ARG A 94 6.51 17.63 5.26
N GLY A 95 6.99 16.73 6.13
CA GLY A 95 7.07 16.96 7.58
C GLY A 95 7.95 18.15 7.96
N ALA A 96 9.12 18.31 7.33
CA ALA A 96 9.98 19.46 7.56
C ALA A 96 9.33 20.78 7.10
N LEU A 97 8.67 20.78 5.93
CA LEU A 97 7.92 21.95 5.45
C LEU A 97 6.80 22.33 6.43
N ARG A 98 6.04 21.35 6.93
CA ARG A 98 5.01 21.54 7.95
C ARG A 98 5.60 22.18 9.21
N ALA A 99 6.72 21.64 9.70
CA ALA A 99 7.41 22.12 10.88
C ALA A 99 7.95 23.54 10.71
N LEU A 100 8.46 23.89 9.52
CA LEU A 100 8.94 25.25 9.24
C LEU A 100 7.83 26.28 9.31
N VAL A 101 6.63 25.96 8.81
CA VAL A 101 5.46 26.86 8.92
C VAL A 101 5.06 27.07 10.38
N VAL A 102 5.08 26.01 11.19
CA VAL A 102 4.82 26.11 12.63
C VAL A 102 5.93 26.89 13.33
N ALA A 103 7.21 26.62 13.03
CA ALA A 103 8.36 27.31 13.60
C ALA A 103 8.37 28.81 13.26
N ALA A 104 7.97 29.19 12.04
CA ALA A 104 7.81 30.59 11.67
C ALA A 104 6.76 31.29 12.55
N GLY A 105 5.68 30.60 12.93
CA GLY A 105 4.70 31.10 13.89
C GLY A 105 5.29 31.37 15.29
N HIS A 106 6.37 30.69 15.67
CA HIS A 106 7.04 30.91 16.95
C HIS A 106 7.71 32.28 17.04
N LEU A 107 8.04 32.91 15.90
CA LEU A 107 8.64 34.26 15.86
C LEU A 107 7.71 35.35 16.40
N VAL A 108 6.40 35.10 16.44
CA VAL A 108 5.41 36.00 17.03
C VAL A 108 5.28 35.69 18.53
N ALA A 109 6.34 35.95 19.29
CA ALA A 109 6.43 35.76 20.73
C ALA A 109 5.98 34.37 21.25
N GLY A 110 6.18 33.31 20.45
CA GLY A 110 5.72 31.95 20.76
C GLY A 110 4.20 31.71 20.64
N VAL A 111 3.40 32.76 20.48
CA VAL A 111 1.92 32.63 20.41
C VAL A 111 1.45 32.34 18.98
N GLY A 112 2.20 32.76 17.96
CA GLY A 112 1.79 32.57 16.56
C GLY A 112 1.65 31.11 16.13
N GLN A 113 2.27 30.15 16.83
CA GLN A 113 2.07 28.71 16.62
C GLN A 113 0.60 28.29 16.81
N TRP A 114 -0.06 28.86 17.82
CA TRP A 114 -1.47 28.59 18.11
C TRP A 114 -2.37 29.10 16.99
N LEU A 115 -2.02 30.22 16.35
CA LEU A 115 -2.74 30.74 15.18
C LEU A 115 -2.51 29.85 13.96
N VAL A 116 -1.29 29.39 13.73
CA VAL A 116 -0.95 28.48 12.61
C VAL A 116 -1.71 27.16 12.73
N ILE A 117 -1.87 26.61 13.94
CA ILE A 117 -2.59 25.37 14.17
C ILE A 117 -4.10 25.62 14.21
N GLY A 118 -4.53 26.69 14.87
CA GLY A 118 -5.91 27.16 14.91
C GLY A 118 -6.46 27.57 13.54
N SER A 119 -5.60 27.78 12.54
CA SER A 119 -6.01 28.13 11.17
C SER A 119 -6.92 27.09 10.52
N VAL A 120 -6.95 25.86 11.04
CA VAL A 120 -7.93 24.81 10.70
C VAL A 120 -9.37 25.31 10.86
N ALA A 121 -9.64 26.24 11.79
CA ALA A 121 -10.96 26.80 12.04
C ALA A 121 -11.51 27.59 10.84
N PHE A 122 -10.61 28.15 10.05
CA PHE A 122 -10.95 28.93 8.86
C PHE A 122 -11.08 28.05 7.61
N ASP A 123 -10.71 26.77 7.69
CA ASP A 123 -10.90 25.84 6.58
C ASP A 123 -12.30 25.23 6.63
N ARG A 124 -13.14 25.63 5.66
CA ARG A 124 -14.48 25.06 5.47
C ARG A 124 -14.46 23.76 4.64
N GLY A 125 -13.28 23.32 4.19
CA GLY A 125 -13.11 22.09 3.44
C GLY A 125 -13.30 20.82 4.30
N ALA A 126 -13.69 19.72 3.67
CA ALA A 126 -13.92 18.43 4.34
C ALA A 126 -12.65 17.82 5.01
N LEU A 127 -11.46 18.33 4.64
CA LEU A 127 -10.17 17.85 5.12
C LEU A 127 -9.69 18.56 6.39
N HIS A 128 -10.31 19.68 6.77
CA HIS A 128 -9.94 20.48 7.94
C HIS A 128 -8.43 20.77 8.00
N GLN A 129 -7.85 21.41 6.98
CA GLN A 129 -6.42 21.65 6.87
C GLN A 129 -6.02 23.05 7.39
N GLY A 130 -5.06 23.08 8.31
CA GLY A 130 -4.39 24.32 8.69
C GLY A 130 -3.39 24.75 7.62
N TRP A 131 -2.88 25.98 7.70
CA TRP A 131 -1.86 26.48 6.77
C TRP A 131 -0.64 25.55 6.67
N HIS A 132 -0.19 25.03 7.82
CA HIS A 132 0.90 24.08 7.93
C HIS A 132 0.60 22.73 7.23
N ASP A 133 -0.64 22.25 7.32
CA ASP A 133 -1.06 21.02 6.64
C ASP A 133 -1.20 21.21 5.14
N ARG A 134 -1.72 22.36 4.70
CA ARG A 134 -1.91 22.68 3.28
C ARG A 134 -0.58 22.75 2.53
N VAL A 135 0.42 23.39 3.14
CA VAL A 135 1.80 23.44 2.60
C VAL A 135 2.40 22.04 2.48
N ALA A 136 2.13 21.17 3.46
CA ALA A 136 2.66 19.82 3.48
C ALA A 136 1.78 18.78 2.76
N ARG A 137 0.62 19.18 2.19
CA ARG A 137 -0.44 18.27 1.70
C ARG A 137 -0.74 17.15 2.71
N ALA A 138 -0.88 17.52 3.97
CA ALA A 138 -1.14 16.61 5.07
C ALA A 138 -2.62 16.66 5.49
N VAL A 139 -3.07 15.59 6.14
CA VAL A 139 -4.39 15.49 6.76
C VAL A 139 -4.23 14.75 8.09
N VAL A 140 -4.96 15.19 9.12
CA VAL A 140 -4.97 14.50 10.42
C VAL A 140 -6.28 13.75 10.56
N VAL A 141 -6.15 12.44 10.81
CA VAL A 141 -7.27 11.51 10.94
C VAL A 141 -7.36 10.95 12.36
N ASP A 142 -8.58 10.69 12.81
CA ASP A 142 -8.86 10.00 14.08
C ASP A 142 -8.83 8.48 13.84
N VAL A 143 -7.81 7.82 14.39
CA VAL A 143 -7.62 6.38 14.25
C VAL A 143 -8.54 5.60 15.18
N ARG A 144 -8.98 6.17 16.31
CA ARG A 144 -9.91 5.52 17.24
C ARG A 144 -11.33 5.44 16.68
N ARG A 145 -11.73 6.45 15.89
CA ARG A 145 -13.01 6.46 15.17
C ARG A 145 -12.97 5.70 13.86
N SER A 146 -11.78 5.37 13.37
CA SER A 146 -11.56 4.44 12.28
C SER A 146 -11.78 3.01 12.79
N GLY A 147 -13.03 2.67 13.12
CA GLY A 147 -13.37 1.32 13.58
C GLY A 147 -13.13 0.28 12.48
N PRO A 148 -12.90 -1.01 12.85
CA PRO A 148 -13.10 -2.11 11.91
C PRO A 148 -14.58 -2.11 11.56
N THR A 149 -14.95 -1.46 10.46
CA THR A 149 -16.28 -1.61 9.92
C THR A 149 -16.36 -3.06 9.44
N ALA A 150 -17.03 -3.88 10.26
CA ALA A 150 -17.68 -5.10 9.84
C ALA A 150 -18.16 -4.89 8.40
N ALA A 151 -17.80 -5.81 7.51
CA ALA A 151 -18.40 -5.88 6.18
C ALA A 151 -19.86 -5.46 6.32
N SER A 152 -20.21 -4.25 5.86
CA SER A 152 -21.61 -3.97 5.59
C SER A 152 -22.00 -5.14 4.72
N PRO A 153 -22.98 -5.96 5.12
CA PRO A 153 -23.45 -6.99 4.24
C PRO A 153 -23.80 -6.22 2.98
N VAL A 154 -23.07 -6.52 1.90
CA VAL A 154 -23.64 -6.31 0.58
C VAL A 154 -24.94 -7.06 0.70
N ALA A 155 -26.03 -6.33 0.95
CA ALA A 155 -27.36 -6.85 0.83
C ALA A 155 -27.31 -7.54 -0.55
N PRO A 156 -27.53 -8.86 -0.61
CA PRO A 156 -27.34 -9.61 -1.85
C PRO A 156 -28.02 -8.81 -2.94
N ALA A 157 -27.23 -8.44 -3.96
CA ALA A 157 -27.71 -7.67 -5.09
C ALA A 157 -29.07 -8.24 -5.46
N ALA A 158 -30.11 -7.43 -5.35
CA ALA A 158 -31.45 -7.84 -5.74
C ALA A 158 -31.31 -8.48 -7.13
N PRO A 159 -31.87 -9.69 -7.34
CA PRO A 159 -31.68 -10.40 -8.59
C PRO A 159 -32.08 -9.45 -9.70
N VAL A 160 -31.13 -9.18 -10.60
CA VAL A 160 -31.40 -8.50 -11.85
C VAL A 160 -32.57 -9.21 -12.49
N SER A 161 -33.72 -8.55 -12.51
CA SER A 161 -34.91 -9.05 -13.19
C SER A 161 -34.48 -9.24 -14.63
N THR A 162 -34.33 -10.50 -15.01
CA THR A 162 -33.96 -10.92 -16.35
C THR A 162 -35.11 -10.47 -17.24
N LEU A 163 -34.93 -9.34 -17.92
CA LEU A 163 -35.82 -9.00 -19.02
C LEU A 163 -35.67 -10.11 -20.07
N ALA A 164 -36.83 -10.65 -20.42
CA ALA A 164 -37.05 -11.90 -21.12
C ALA A 164 -36.28 -12.04 -22.44
N PRO A 165 -36.01 -13.29 -22.90
CA PRO A 165 -35.47 -13.54 -24.22
C PRO A 165 -36.46 -13.07 -25.29
N VAL A 166 -36.01 -12.20 -26.19
CA VAL A 166 -36.74 -11.95 -27.45
C VAL A 166 -36.63 -13.22 -28.29
N ALA A 167 -37.77 -13.84 -28.54
CA ALA A 167 -37.91 -15.05 -29.33
C ALA A 167 -37.40 -14.85 -30.78
N PRO A 168 -36.69 -15.82 -31.37
CA PRO A 168 -36.41 -15.81 -32.80
C PRO A 168 -37.69 -16.14 -33.57
N VAL A 169 -38.08 -15.26 -34.48
CA VAL A 169 -39.15 -15.49 -35.45
C VAL A 169 -38.73 -16.60 -36.39
N ALA A 170 -39.50 -17.69 -36.39
CA ALA A 170 -39.38 -18.78 -37.35
C ALA A 170 -39.75 -18.27 -38.76
N ALA A 171 -38.84 -18.48 -39.72
CA ALA A 171 -39.17 -18.44 -41.14
C ALA A 171 -38.92 -19.84 -41.71
N SER A 172 -40.02 -20.57 -41.93
CA SER A 172 -40.04 -21.79 -42.71
C SER A 172 -39.89 -21.44 -44.19
N GLY A 173 -38.88 -22.00 -44.86
CA GLY A 173 -38.64 -21.85 -46.30
C GLY A 173 -37.98 -23.10 -46.85
N THR A 174 -38.77 -23.89 -47.57
CA THR A 174 -38.49 -25.21 -48.13
C THR A 174 -37.51 -25.19 -49.31
N GLY A 175 -36.66 -26.21 -49.39
CA GLY A 175 -36.28 -26.86 -50.66
C GLY A 175 -34.93 -26.47 -51.28
N GLY A 176 -34.07 -27.47 -51.51
CA GLY A 176 -32.92 -27.31 -52.41
C GLY A 176 -31.75 -28.26 -52.15
N SER A 177 -31.93 -29.55 -52.38
CA SER A 177 -30.86 -30.55 -52.47
C SER A 177 -30.05 -30.37 -53.75
N VAL A 178 -28.71 -30.20 -53.66
CA VAL A 178 -27.77 -30.57 -54.75
C VAL A 178 -26.43 -31.07 -54.19
N ALA A 179 -26.22 -32.38 -54.39
CA ALA A 179 -24.99 -33.12 -54.69
C ALA A 179 -23.61 -32.63 -54.17
N THR A 180 -22.95 -33.47 -53.37
CA THR A 180 -21.49 -33.58 -53.31
C THR A 180 -21.10 -34.98 -53.80
N VAL A 181 -20.33 -35.05 -54.89
CA VAL A 181 -19.78 -36.28 -55.47
C VAL A 181 -18.27 -36.13 -55.63
N GLY A 182 -17.54 -37.21 -55.29
CA GLY A 182 -16.13 -37.46 -55.62
C GLY A 182 -15.28 -37.72 -54.37
N SER A 183 -15.24 -38.91 -53.75
CA SER A 183 -14.76 -40.23 -54.21
C SER A 183 -13.26 -40.28 -54.51
N ARG A 184 -12.44 -40.82 -53.58
CA ARG A 184 -11.66 -42.09 -53.72
C ARG A 184 -10.44 -42.20 -52.77
N VAL A 185 -10.43 -43.33 -52.05
CA VAL A 185 -9.35 -44.12 -51.40
C VAL A 185 -8.52 -44.85 -52.52
N PRO A 186 -7.30 -45.47 -52.37
CA PRO A 186 -6.53 -45.93 -51.19
C PRO A 186 -4.99 -45.67 -51.14
N SER A 187 -4.39 -46.01 -49.99
CA SER A 187 -2.99 -46.42 -49.67
C SER A 187 -2.45 -47.57 -50.58
N PRO A 188 -1.18 -48.09 -50.53
CA PRO A 188 -0.26 -48.20 -49.37
C PRO A 188 1.29 -48.24 -49.63
N SER A 189 2.05 -48.59 -48.56
CA SER A 189 3.44 -49.10 -48.53
C SER A 189 4.54 -48.02 -48.55
N GLY A 190 5.64 -48.03 -47.78
CA GLY A 190 6.29 -48.94 -46.80
C GLY A 190 7.37 -48.07 -46.06
N VAL A 191 8.23 -48.50 -45.14
CA VAL A 191 8.78 -49.78 -44.66
C VAL A 191 9.52 -49.50 -43.32
N SER A 192 9.50 -50.52 -42.47
CA SER A 192 10.31 -50.90 -41.29
C SER A 192 11.60 -50.17 -40.88
N ALA A 193 11.80 -50.10 -39.55
CA ALA A 193 13.01 -50.55 -38.82
C ALA A 193 12.61 -50.83 -37.34
N VAL A 194 12.35 -52.08 -36.95
CA VAL A 194 13.25 -53.07 -36.31
C VAL A 194 13.73 -52.69 -34.90
N SER A 195 13.31 -53.55 -33.96
CA SER A 195 13.63 -53.64 -32.55
C SER A 195 15.02 -54.22 -32.26
N SER A 196 15.54 -53.92 -31.05
CA SER A 196 16.33 -54.76 -30.10
C SER A 196 17.23 -53.80 -29.30
N GLY A 197 17.37 -53.81 -27.98
CA GLY A 197 16.94 -54.70 -26.93
C GLY A 197 17.98 -54.58 -25.80
N SER A 198 17.55 -54.38 -24.55
CA SER A 198 18.29 -54.85 -23.35
C SER A 198 17.59 -54.36 -22.08
N THR A 199 16.99 -55.32 -21.40
CA THR A 199 16.51 -55.28 -20.02
C THR A 199 17.64 -55.06 -19.03
N SER A 200 17.44 -54.17 -18.07
CA SER A 200 18.01 -54.28 -16.73
C SER A 200 17.03 -53.67 -15.73
N ALA A 201 16.27 -54.55 -15.09
CA ALA A 201 15.52 -54.23 -13.89
C ALA A 201 16.52 -54.12 -12.73
N THR A 202 16.51 -53.01 -11.98
CA THR A 202 16.86 -52.98 -10.55
C THR A 202 16.33 -51.70 -9.89
N ARG A 203 15.46 -51.92 -8.89
CA ARG A 203 15.07 -51.07 -7.75
C ARG A 203 13.95 -50.03 -7.95
N PRO A 204 12.82 -50.15 -7.22
CA PRO A 204 11.84 -49.08 -7.12
C PRO A 204 12.47 -47.89 -6.39
N ALA A 205 12.67 -46.77 -7.08
CA ALA A 205 12.86 -45.49 -6.42
C ALA A 205 11.52 -45.09 -5.76
N PRO A 206 11.55 -44.51 -4.54
CA PRO A 206 10.33 -44.00 -3.92
C PRO A 206 9.67 -42.95 -4.83
N PRO A 207 8.33 -42.78 -4.78
CA PRO A 207 7.65 -41.82 -5.62
C PRO A 207 8.28 -40.45 -5.39
N VAL A 208 8.82 -39.87 -6.46
CA VAL A 208 9.27 -38.48 -6.47
C VAL A 208 8.05 -37.67 -6.07
N THR A 209 8.05 -37.20 -4.83
CA THR A 209 7.05 -36.27 -4.31
C THR A 209 6.93 -35.15 -5.33
N GLY A 210 5.70 -34.92 -5.80
CA GLY A 210 5.42 -34.12 -6.99
C GLY A 210 6.27 -32.86 -7.05
N ALA A 211 6.87 -32.61 -8.23
CA ALA A 211 7.50 -31.35 -8.52
C ALA A 211 6.48 -30.24 -8.19
N ARG A 212 6.72 -29.54 -7.09
CA ARG A 212 5.86 -28.46 -6.63
C ARG A 212 5.96 -27.38 -7.71
N VAL A 213 4.94 -27.26 -8.54
CA VAL A 213 4.82 -26.18 -9.52
C VAL A 213 4.85 -24.90 -8.70
N VAL A 214 5.97 -24.18 -8.73
CA VAL A 214 6.05 -22.87 -8.09
C VAL A 214 5.26 -21.94 -9.00
N PRO A 215 4.18 -21.30 -8.51
CA PRO A 215 3.39 -20.44 -9.36
C PRO A 215 4.29 -19.32 -9.88
N VAL A 216 4.28 -19.16 -11.19
CA VAL A 216 5.00 -18.08 -11.85
C VAL A 216 4.06 -16.88 -11.83
N VAL A 217 4.50 -15.75 -11.29
CA VAL A 217 3.69 -14.53 -11.12
C VAL A 217 4.29 -13.43 -11.98
N VAL A 218 3.44 -12.65 -12.65
CA VAL A 218 3.84 -11.50 -13.45
C VAL A 218 3.62 -10.23 -12.62
N LEU A 219 4.67 -9.42 -12.49
CA LEU A 219 4.63 -8.10 -11.89
C LEU A 219 4.73 -7.06 -13.01
N THR A 220 3.70 -6.22 -13.15
CA THR A 220 3.71 -5.10 -14.09
C THR A 220 3.93 -3.80 -13.34
N LEU A 221 5.08 -3.18 -13.54
CA LEU A 221 5.44 -1.91 -12.93
C LEU A 221 4.60 -0.76 -13.50
N ASP A 222 4.56 0.36 -12.78
CA ASP A 222 3.91 1.60 -13.23
C ASP A 222 4.47 2.19 -14.53
N THR A 223 5.70 1.84 -14.90
CA THR A 223 6.30 2.16 -16.21
C THR A 223 5.73 1.33 -17.36
N GLY A 224 4.93 0.30 -17.06
CA GLY A 224 4.44 -0.69 -18.01
C GLY A 224 5.40 -1.87 -18.22
N GLU A 225 6.58 -1.86 -17.60
CA GLU A 225 7.52 -2.99 -17.65
C GLU A 225 6.94 -4.18 -16.88
N ALA A 226 6.84 -5.33 -17.55
CA ALA A 226 6.36 -6.57 -16.95
C ALA A 226 7.53 -7.54 -16.73
N MET A 227 7.60 -8.12 -15.53
CA MET A 227 8.62 -9.10 -15.17
C MET A 227 8.00 -10.29 -14.46
N THR A 228 8.62 -11.44 -14.65
CA THR A 228 8.15 -12.70 -14.11
C THR A 228 8.95 -13.08 -12.87
N VAL A 229 8.25 -13.41 -11.79
CA VAL A 229 8.83 -13.80 -10.50
C VAL A 229 8.31 -15.15 -10.05
N GLY A 230 9.23 -16.01 -9.59
CA GLY A 230 8.91 -17.35 -9.09
C GLY A 230 9.51 -17.63 -7.71
N GLY A 231 10.09 -16.63 -7.05
CA GLY A 231 10.84 -16.81 -5.82
C GLY A 231 10.93 -15.54 -4.99
N PRO A 232 11.62 -15.59 -3.83
CA PRO A 232 11.81 -14.44 -2.96
C PRO A 232 12.61 -13.35 -3.65
N GLY A 233 12.26 -12.10 -3.38
CA GLY A 233 12.93 -10.95 -3.93
C GLY A 233 12.76 -9.69 -3.10
N VAL A 234 13.46 -8.64 -3.52
CA VAL A 234 13.41 -7.32 -2.90
C VAL A 234 13.10 -6.27 -3.95
N ILE A 235 12.32 -5.27 -3.57
CA ILE A 235 11.95 -4.14 -4.43
C ILE A 235 12.23 -2.80 -3.74
N GLY A 236 12.68 -1.80 -4.50
CA GLY A 236 12.97 -0.45 -4.02
C GLY A 236 13.75 0.38 -5.02
N ARG A 237 14.23 1.57 -4.62
CA ARG A 237 14.99 2.45 -5.52
C ARG A 237 16.44 2.04 -5.74
N ALA A 238 17.00 1.31 -4.78
CA ALA A 238 18.37 0.81 -4.80
C ALA A 238 18.44 -0.41 -3.88
N PRO A 239 17.73 -1.49 -4.24
CA PRO A 239 17.51 -2.61 -3.35
C PRO A 239 18.80 -3.38 -3.13
N ARG A 240 19.02 -3.79 -1.89
CA ARG A 240 20.14 -4.67 -1.52
C ARG A 240 19.59 -5.93 -0.88
N PRO A 241 19.93 -7.13 -1.40
CA PRO A 241 19.65 -8.37 -0.72
C PRO A 241 20.32 -8.44 0.65
N THR A 242 19.67 -9.09 1.61
CA THR A 242 20.29 -9.41 2.90
C THR A 242 21.36 -10.49 2.68
N PRO A 243 22.61 -10.31 3.15
CA PRO A 243 23.64 -11.34 3.05
C PRO A 243 23.19 -12.64 3.72
N GLY A 244 23.27 -13.76 2.99
CA GLY A 244 22.88 -15.09 3.50
C GLY A 244 21.40 -15.45 3.36
N GLU A 245 20.54 -14.53 2.93
CA GLU A 245 19.15 -14.84 2.57
C GLU A 245 19.02 -15.18 1.08
N ARG A 246 18.13 -16.12 0.76
CA ARG A 246 17.81 -16.47 -0.63
C ARG A 246 17.05 -15.31 -1.28
N CYS A 247 17.62 -14.74 -2.33
CA CYS A 247 17.05 -13.63 -3.09
C CYS A 247 17.24 -13.91 -4.58
N ASP A 248 16.15 -14.26 -5.25
CA ASP A 248 16.15 -14.62 -6.67
C ASP A 248 15.90 -13.38 -7.55
N HIS A 249 15.24 -12.35 -6.99
CA HIS A 249 14.83 -11.16 -7.74
C HIS A 249 15.20 -9.86 -7.01
N VAL A 250 15.90 -8.97 -7.71
CA VAL A 250 16.22 -7.61 -7.23
C VAL A 250 15.59 -6.61 -8.17
N VAL A 251 14.47 -6.01 -7.76
CA VAL A 251 13.65 -5.13 -8.59
C VAL A 251 13.93 -3.68 -8.23
N SER A 252 14.60 -2.96 -9.14
CA SER A 252 14.89 -1.54 -8.95
C SER A 252 13.87 -0.69 -9.68
N MET A 253 13.19 0.21 -8.96
CA MET A 253 12.29 1.20 -9.57
C MET A 253 12.94 2.58 -9.48
N ASP A 254 13.12 3.25 -10.62
CA ASP A 254 13.60 4.63 -10.64
C ASP A 254 12.57 5.54 -9.98
N ASP A 255 12.98 6.35 -9.01
CA ASP A 255 12.08 7.17 -8.20
C ASP A 255 12.77 8.50 -7.84
N PRO A 256 12.76 9.46 -8.78
CA PRO A 256 13.47 10.73 -8.61
C PRO A 256 12.93 11.57 -7.46
N GLU A 257 11.65 11.39 -7.09
CA GLU A 257 11.03 12.07 -5.94
C GLU A 257 11.43 11.47 -4.59
N ARG A 258 12.17 10.36 -4.58
CA ARG A 258 12.68 9.66 -3.38
C ARG A 258 11.54 9.23 -2.43
N SER A 259 10.39 8.87 -2.99
CA SER A 259 9.26 8.22 -2.33
C SER A 259 9.53 6.74 -1.94
N LEU A 260 10.50 6.08 -2.56
CA LEU A 260 10.92 4.71 -2.29
C LEU A 260 12.14 4.67 -1.37
N SER A 261 12.17 3.66 -0.49
CA SER A 261 13.34 3.31 0.30
C SER A 261 14.33 2.56 -0.59
N ARG A 262 15.60 2.46 -0.15
CA ARG A 262 16.63 1.68 -0.86
C ARG A 262 16.12 0.25 -1.11
N THR A 263 15.83 -0.47 -0.04
CA THR A 263 14.95 -1.65 -0.03
C THR A 263 13.64 -1.20 0.61
N HIS A 264 12.51 -1.32 -0.10
CA HIS A 264 11.21 -0.84 0.35
C HIS A 264 10.31 -1.99 0.79
N ALA A 265 10.27 -3.08 0.03
CA ALA A 265 9.53 -4.28 0.38
C ALA A 265 10.28 -5.55 -0.01
N HIS A 266 9.99 -6.62 0.72
CA HIS A 266 10.32 -8.00 0.35
C HIS A 266 9.09 -8.64 -0.26
N PHE A 267 9.29 -9.50 -1.23
CA PHE A 267 8.21 -10.29 -1.82
C PHE A 267 8.66 -11.72 -2.04
N GLY A 268 7.72 -12.57 -2.38
CA GLY A 268 8.01 -13.92 -2.85
C GLY A 268 6.78 -14.65 -3.29
N VAL A 269 7.00 -15.87 -3.77
CA VAL A 269 5.94 -16.80 -4.13
C VAL A 269 6.12 -18.08 -3.33
N ASP A 270 5.05 -18.53 -2.68
CA ASP A 270 4.97 -19.84 -2.03
C ASP A 270 3.75 -20.62 -2.55
N ALA A 271 3.35 -21.71 -1.87
CA ALA A 271 2.21 -22.49 -2.32
C ALA A 271 0.86 -21.78 -2.19
N ASP A 272 0.74 -20.77 -1.34
CA ASP A 272 -0.49 -20.00 -1.19
C ASP A 272 -0.52 -18.80 -2.14
N GLY A 273 0.54 -18.62 -2.95
CA GLY A 273 0.65 -17.57 -3.98
C GLY A 273 1.63 -16.46 -3.62
N PHE A 274 1.42 -15.30 -4.23
CA PHE A 274 2.29 -14.14 -4.06
C PHE A 274 2.08 -13.48 -2.69
N TRP A 275 3.18 -13.09 -2.06
CA TRP A 275 3.17 -12.32 -0.82
C TRP A 275 4.12 -11.14 -0.89
N VAL A 276 3.80 -10.12 -0.10
CA VAL A 276 4.63 -8.93 0.08
C VAL A 276 4.73 -8.60 1.57
N ARG A 277 5.90 -8.12 2.01
CA ARG A 277 6.18 -7.67 3.37
C ARG A 277 6.93 -6.35 3.30
N ASP A 278 6.54 -5.37 4.11
CA ASP A 278 7.23 -4.09 4.13
C ASP A 278 8.64 -4.25 4.76
N ALA A 279 9.64 -3.54 4.24
CA ALA A 279 11.02 -3.61 4.75
C ALA A 279 11.34 -2.57 5.83
N GLY A 280 10.32 -2.03 6.52
CA GLY A 280 10.46 -0.85 7.37
C GLY A 280 10.58 0.43 6.55
N SER A 281 9.82 0.52 5.46
CA SER A 281 9.89 1.62 4.53
C SER A 281 9.38 2.93 5.15
N GLY A 282 9.94 4.06 4.71
CA GLY A 282 9.56 5.36 5.27
C GLY A 282 8.16 5.83 4.86
N ASN A 283 7.67 5.36 3.71
CA ASN A 283 6.38 5.76 3.15
C ASN A 283 5.35 4.62 3.12
N GLY A 284 5.69 3.41 3.58
CA GLY A 284 4.78 2.29 3.70
C GLY A 284 4.43 1.58 2.38
N THR A 285 3.90 0.36 2.54
CA THR A 285 3.43 -0.52 1.47
C THR A 285 1.92 -0.81 1.67
N VAL A 286 1.12 -0.75 0.60
CA VAL A 286 -0.33 -1.05 0.61
C VAL A 286 -0.69 -1.94 -0.56
N VAL A 287 -1.49 -2.96 -0.30
CA VAL A 287 -2.13 -3.79 -1.32
C VAL A 287 -3.52 -3.24 -1.59
N VAL A 288 -3.81 -2.90 -2.84
CA VAL A 288 -5.14 -2.51 -3.32
C VAL A 288 -5.74 -3.71 -4.05
N LEU A 289 -6.77 -4.30 -3.46
CA LEU A 289 -7.47 -5.45 -4.02
C LEU A 289 -8.30 -5.03 -5.26
N PRO A 290 -8.66 -5.97 -6.15
CA PRO A 290 -9.57 -5.69 -7.28
C PRO A 290 -10.92 -5.09 -6.86
N SER A 291 -11.35 -5.35 -5.62
CA SER A 291 -12.54 -4.76 -5.01
C SER A 291 -12.38 -3.27 -4.66
N GLY A 292 -11.18 -2.71 -4.79
CA GLY A 292 -10.81 -1.36 -4.37
C GLY A 292 -10.44 -1.25 -2.88
N GLN A 293 -10.56 -2.33 -2.10
CA GLN A 293 -10.15 -2.35 -0.69
C GLN A 293 -8.63 -2.22 -0.56
N ALA A 294 -8.16 -1.34 0.32
CA ALA A 294 -6.76 -1.13 0.61
C ALA A 294 -6.35 -1.82 1.93
N LEU A 295 -5.30 -2.64 1.88
CA LEU A 295 -4.71 -3.34 3.02
C LEU A 295 -3.28 -2.83 3.26
N VAL A 296 -3.03 -2.27 4.44
CA VAL A 296 -1.68 -1.85 4.85
C VAL A 296 -0.82 -3.08 5.12
N VAL A 297 0.39 -3.10 4.55
CA VAL A 297 1.36 -4.18 4.73
C VAL A 297 2.37 -3.75 5.79
N GLY A 298 2.49 -4.56 6.84
CA GLY A 298 3.45 -4.35 7.92
C GLY A 298 4.81 -5.00 7.65
N ALA A 299 5.81 -4.64 8.45
CA ALA A 299 7.14 -5.26 8.40
C ALA A 299 7.25 -6.54 9.23
N ASP A 300 6.29 -6.74 10.13
CA ASP A 300 6.16 -7.85 11.08
C ASP A 300 5.74 -9.15 10.39
N ARG A 301 4.82 -9.09 9.43
CA ARG A 301 4.27 -10.28 8.76
C ARG A 301 4.05 -10.07 7.26
N PRO A 302 4.26 -11.12 6.44
CA PRO A 302 3.91 -11.07 5.03
C PRO A 302 2.39 -11.00 4.83
N SER A 303 1.96 -10.17 3.89
CA SER A 303 0.59 -10.04 3.43
C SER A 303 0.41 -10.73 2.08
N ARG A 304 -0.68 -11.48 1.93
CA ARG A 304 -1.04 -12.14 0.67
C ARG A 304 -1.58 -11.13 -0.33
N VAL A 305 -1.19 -11.30 -1.60
CA VAL A 305 -1.66 -10.45 -2.69
C VAL A 305 -2.34 -11.36 -3.73
N PRO A 306 -3.66 -11.23 -3.94
CA PRO A 306 -4.34 -12.01 -4.96
C PRO A 306 -4.03 -11.48 -6.36
N SER A 307 -4.26 -12.32 -7.37
CA SER A 307 -4.17 -11.92 -8.78
C SER A 307 -5.09 -10.75 -9.09
N GLY A 308 -4.62 -9.82 -9.92
CA GLY A 308 -5.31 -8.59 -10.29
C GLY A 308 -5.24 -7.47 -9.25
N ALA A 309 -4.57 -7.69 -8.11
CA ALA A 309 -4.33 -6.64 -7.13
C ALA A 309 -3.13 -5.76 -7.51
N THR A 310 -3.13 -4.53 -6.99
CA THR A 310 -2.04 -3.57 -7.18
C THR A 310 -1.35 -3.31 -5.86
N VAL A 311 -0.03 -3.45 -5.83
CA VAL A 311 0.78 -3.08 -4.67
C VAL A 311 1.33 -1.68 -4.87
N ARG A 312 1.00 -0.77 -3.96
CA ARG A 312 1.54 0.58 -3.88
C ARG A 312 2.70 0.62 -2.89
N ILE A 313 3.83 1.16 -3.32
CA ILE A 313 5.06 1.34 -2.54
C ILE A 313 5.49 2.80 -2.64
N GLY A 314 5.31 3.56 -1.55
CA GLY A 314 5.41 5.02 -1.62
C GLY A 314 4.44 5.60 -2.66
N ASP A 315 4.98 6.34 -3.63
CA ASP A 315 4.21 6.95 -4.72
C ASP A 315 4.25 6.13 -6.03
N ARG A 316 4.97 4.98 -6.02
CA ARG A 316 5.09 4.04 -7.14
C ARG A 316 4.17 2.83 -6.94
N TRP A 317 3.90 2.08 -7.99
CA TRP A 317 3.05 0.89 -7.92
C TRP A 317 3.44 -0.20 -8.89
N PHE A 318 3.00 -1.43 -8.59
CA PHE A 318 3.05 -2.56 -9.51
C PHE A 318 1.79 -3.41 -9.39
N ALA A 319 1.29 -3.92 -10.51
CA ALA A 319 0.18 -4.87 -10.57
C ALA A 319 0.72 -6.31 -10.48
N VAL A 320 -0.05 -7.18 -9.83
CA VAL A 320 0.26 -8.60 -9.67
C VAL A 320 -0.73 -9.40 -10.48
N ASP A 321 -0.25 -10.19 -11.44
CA ASP A 321 -1.06 -11.11 -12.23
C ASP A 321 -0.50 -12.53 -12.15
N VAL A 322 -1.37 -13.49 -11.85
CA VAL A 322 -1.03 -14.91 -11.80
C VAL A 322 -1.60 -15.54 -13.08
N PRO A 323 -0.77 -15.83 -14.10
CA PRO A 323 -1.24 -16.47 -15.32
C PRO A 323 -1.94 -17.80 -14.99
N ARG A 324 -3.15 -17.98 -15.53
CA ARG A 324 -3.99 -19.16 -15.34
C ARG A 324 -3.56 -20.32 -16.23
#